data_AF-A0A2E3D4Z8-F1
#
_entry.id   AF-A0A2E3D4Z8-F1
#
_cell.length_a   1.000
_cell.length_b   1.000
_cell.length_c   1.000
_cell.angle_alpha   90.00
_cell.angle_beta   90.00
_cell.angle_gamma   90.00
#
_symmetry.space_group_name_H-M   'P 1'
#
loop_
_entity.id
_entity.type
_entity.pdbx_description
1 polymer ?
#
loop_
_entity_poly.entity_id
_entity_poly.type
_entity_poly.pdbx_seq_one_letter_code
_entity_poly.pdbx_strand_id
1 'polypeptide(L)' 'MSKVSSIFPANDFDNVLENAKGEIECGLIIGYDDEGVMQVYGGGLLAGKQPLCKDWLWMVQAFSKKLLDGDYSGD' A
#
# COMPACT_ATOMS: atom_id res chain seq x y z
N MET A 1 -10.47 -4.74 -13.82
CA MET A 1 -9.04 -4.37 -13.73
C MET A 1 -8.86 -3.52 -12.48
N SER A 2 -8.16 -4.02 -11.46
CA SER A 2 -7.84 -3.21 -10.27
C SER A 2 -6.73 -2.23 -10.67
N LYS A 3 -7.11 -0.96 -10.87
CA LYS A 3 -6.18 0.16 -11.05
C LYS A 3 -5.39 0.30 -9.76
N VAL A 4 -4.16 -0.20 -9.73
CA VAL A 4 -3.16 0.40 -8.84
C VAL A 4 -2.99 1.82 -9.36
N SER A 5 -3.50 2.80 -8.64
CA SER A 5 -3.54 4.18 -9.10
C SER A 5 -2.16 4.83 -9.04
N SER A 6 -1.30 4.42 -8.09
CA SER A 6 0.02 5.02 -7.89
C SER A 6 0.97 4.04 -7.20
N ILE A 7 2.23 3.99 -7.64
CA ILE A 7 3.37 3.49 -6.87
C ILE A 7 4.20 4.73 -6.56
N PHE A 8 4.45 5.02 -5.28
CA PHE A 8 5.30 6.12 -4.85
C PHE A 8 6.65 5.54 -4.43
N PRO A 9 7.62 5.37 -5.35
CA PRO A 9 8.95 4.91 -4.99
C PRO A 9 9.66 6.03 -4.22
N ALA A 10 9.77 5.88 -2.91
CA ALA A 10 10.63 6.73 -2.09
C ALA A 10 11.24 5.90 -0.96
N ASN A 11 12.49 6.21 -0.62
CA ASN A 11 13.19 5.62 0.53
C ASN A 11 12.78 6.27 1.87
N ASP A 12 11.75 7.13 1.84
CA ASP A 12 11.26 7.89 2.97
C ASP A 12 9.74 7.67 3.09
N PHE A 13 9.36 7.03 4.19
CA PHE A 13 8.00 6.63 4.50
C PHE A 13 7.04 7.83 4.64
N ASP A 14 7.48 8.90 5.32
CA ASP A 14 6.64 10.07 5.56
C ASP A 14 6.37 10.81 4.24
N ASN A 15 7.36 10.85 3.36
CA ASN A 15 7.20 11.41 2.02
C ASN A 15 6.17 10.61 1.19
N VAL A 16 6.16 9.27 1.26
CA VAL A 16 5.13 8.46 0.59
C VAL A 16 3.75 8.80 1.15
N LEU A 17 3.62 8.90 2.47
CA LEU A 17 2.36 9.21 3.13
C LEU A 17 1.84 10.60 2.74
N GLU A 18 2.69 11.63 2.74
CA GLU A 18 2.29 12.99 2.33
C GLU A 18 1.82 13.06 0.87
N ASN A 19 2.52 12.38 -0.06
CA ASN A 19 2.13 12.37 -1.48
C ASN A 19 0.87 11.51 -1.76
N ALA A 20 0.63 10.49 -0.93
CA ALA A 20 -0.57 9.67 -1.02
C ALA A 20 -1.84 10.43 -0.57
N LYS A 21 -1.71 11.43 0.30
CA LYS A 21 -2.85 12.17 0.85
C LYS A 21 -3.61 12.89 -0.27
N GLY A 22 -4.91 12.58 -0.38
CA GLY A 22 -5.82 13.22 -1.33
C GLY A 22 -5.88 12.56 -2.71
N GLU A 23 -4.94 11.68 -3.05
CA GLU A 23 -4.98 10.88 -4.29
C GLU A 23 -5.62 9.50 -4.10
N ILE A 24 -5.48 8.92 -2.90
CA ILE A 24 -6.02 7.61 -2.56
C ILE A 24 -6.96 7.71 -1.36
N GLU A 25 -8.14 7.11 -1.50
CA GLU A 25 -9.15 7.09 -0.44
C GLU A 25 -8.74 6.15 0.71
N CYS A 26 -8.10 5.03 0.39
CA CYS A 26 -7.69 3.99 1.32
C CYS A 26 -6.48 3.23 0.77
N GLY A 27 -5.52 2.88 1.63
CA GLY A 27 -4.32 2.16 1.20
C GLY A 27 -3.51 1.54 2.34
N LEU A 28 -2.56 0.68 1.94
CA LEU A 28 -1.52 0.12 2.79
C LEU A 28 -0.17 0.69 2.33
N ILE A 29 0.67 1.08 3.29
CA ILE A 29 2.07 1.40 3.06
C ILE A 29 2.89 0.27 3.67
N ILE A 30 3.76 -0.34 2.87
CA ILE A 30 4.61 -1.46 3.26
C ILE A 30 6.06 -1.03 3.01
N GLY A 31 6.89 -1.10 4.04
CA GLY A 31 8.30 -0.74 3.96
C GLY A 31 9.15 -1.49 4.99
N TYR A 32 10.43 -1.14 5.04
CA TYR A 32 11.36 -1.60 6.07
C TYR A 32 11.96 -0.38 6.77
N ASP A 33 12.16 -0.47 8.07
CA ASP A 33 12.93 0.54 8.82
C ASP A 33 14.45 0.35 8.64
N ASP A 34 15.22 1.21 9.28
CA ASP A 34 16.68 1.23 9.24
C ASP A 34 17.33 -0.02 9.87
N GLU A 35 16.59 -0.76 10.70
CA GLU A 35 16.99 -2.05 11.25
C GLU A 35 16.61 -3.24 10.34
N GLY A 36 15.94 -2.97 9.21
CA GLY A 36 15.46 -4.00 8.29
C GLY A 36 14.21 -4.73 8.78
N VAL A 37 13.50 -4.18 9.76
CA VAL A 37 12.22 -4.71 10.23
C VAL A 37 11.11 -4.19 9.33
N MET A 38 10.25 -5.11 8.87
CA MET A 38 9.12 -4.74 8.01
C MET A 38 8.06 -3.98 8.81
N GLN A 39 7.66 -2.81 8.30
CA GLN A 39 6.61 -1.97 8.86
C GLN A 39 5.43 -1.90 7.89
N VAL A 40 4.22 -2.02 8.41
CA VAL A 40 2.98 -1.94 7.63
C VAL A 40 1.99 -1.01 8.30
N TYR A 41 1.52 -0.01 7.55
CA TYR A 41 0.52 0.94 8.01
C TYR A 41 -0.67 0.93 7.07
N GLY A 42 -1.88 0.84 7.64
CA GLY A 42 -3.14 1.01 6.92
C GLY A 42 -3.80 2.32 7.30
N GLY A 43 -4.35 3.01 6.30
CA GLY A 43 -5.03 4.28 6.53
C GLY A 43 -6.05 4.61 5.45
N GLY A 44 -6.94 5.55 5.79
CA GLY A 44 -7.98 6.05 4.89
C GLY A 44 -9.36 5.44 5.13
N LEU A 45 -10.28 5.77 4.22
CA LEU A 45 -11.68 5.35 4.23
C LEU A 45 -12.03 4.71 2.88
N LEU A 46 -12.66 3.53 2.91
CA LEU A 46 -13.20 2.91 1.71
C LEU A 46 -14.67 3.31 1.56
N ALA A 47 -15.00 4.06 0.51
CA ALA A 47 -16.34 4.62 0.30
C ALA A 47 -16.87 5.39 1.53
N GLY A 48 -16.00 6.21 2.14
CA GLY A 48 -16.31 7.04 3.30
C GLY A 48 -16.47 6.28 4.62
N LYS A 49 -16.09 4.99 4.68
CA LYS A 49 -16.19 4.16 5.89
C LYS A 49 -14.83 3.59 6.28
N GLN A 50 -14.66 3.35 7.59
CA GLN A 50 -13.52 2.62 8.08
C GLN A 50 -13.51 1.21 7.48
N PRO A 51 -12.41 0.78 6.82
CA PRO A 51 -12.34 -0.54 6.21
C PRO A 51 -12.42 -1.64 7.27
N LEU A 52 -13.09 -2.73 6.92
CA LEU A 52 -13.18 -3.90 7.78
C LEU A 52 -11.91 -4.74 7.66
N CYS A 53 -11.66 -5.62 8.64
CA CYS A 53 -10.51 -6.54 8.58
C CYS A 53 -10.43 -7.33 7.27
N LYS A 54 -11.57 -7.73 6.70
CA LYS A 54 -11.62 -8.44 5.41
C LYS A 54 -11.11 -7.60 4.23
N ASP A 55 -11.29 -6.28 4.28
CA ASP A 55 -10.89 -5.38 3.20
C ASP A 55 -9.37 -5.23 3.22
N TRP A 56 -8.77 -5.11 4.41
CA TRP A 56 -7.32 -5.13 4.59
C TRP A 56 -6.70 -6.46 4.15
N LEU A 57 -7.28 -7.59 4.55
CA LEU A 57 -6.82 -8.92 4.14
C LEU A 57 -6.88 -9.09 2.61
N TRP A 58 -7.93 -8.58 1.98
CA TRP A 58 -8.04 -8.59 0.53
C TRP A 58 -6.95 -7.75 -0.14
N MET A 59 -6.65 -6.55 0.39
CA MET A 59 -5.55 -5.71 -0.12
C MET A 59 -4.19 -6.42 -0.01
N VAL A 60 -3.90 -7.07 1.13
CA VAL A 60 -2.68 -7.87 1.31
C VAL A 60 -2.64 -9.02 0.33
N GLN A 61 -3.74 -9.76 0.15
CA GLN A 61 -3.79 -10.87 -0.80
C GLN A 61 -3.56 -10.40 -2.25
N ALA A 62 -4.13 -9.26 -2.62
CA ALA A 62 -3.93 -8.67 -3.94
C ALA A 62 -2.47 -8.25 -4.15
N PHE A 63 -1.86 -7.62 -3.15
CA PHE A 63 -0.43 -7.26 -3.18
C PHE A 63 0.46 -8.50 -3.33
N SER A 64 0.27 -9.53 -2.47
CA SER A 64 1.05 -10.77 -2.54
C SER A 64 0.92 -11.47 -3.88
N LYS A 65 -0.28 -11.51 -4.45
CA LYS A 65 -0.49 -12.09 -5.79
C LYS A 65 0.31 -11.33 -6.85
N LYS A 66 0.23 -10.00 -6.87
CA LYS A 66 0.96 -9.17 -7.83
C LYS A 66 2.47 -9.30 -7.69
N LEU A 67 2.97 -9.42 -6.45
CA LEU A 67 4.38 -9.68 -6.17
C LEU A 67 4.84 -11.01 -6.78
N LEU A 68 4.07 -12.08 -6.58
CA LEU A 68 4.37 -13.41 -7.13
C LEU A 68 4.25 -13.46 -8.66
N ASP A 69 3.34 -12.66 -9.22
CA ASP A 69 3.15 -12.55 -10.67
C ASP A 69 4.26 -11.70 -11.34
N GLY A 70 5.15 -11.06 -10.56
CA GLY A 70 6.24 -10.23 -11.07
C GLY A 70 5.81 -8.82 -11.47
N ASP A 71 4.61 -8.35 -11.09
CA ASP A 71 4.13 -7.00 -11.42
C ASP A 71 5.06 -5.88 -10.86
N TYR A 72 5.88 -6.22 -9.85
CA TYR A 72 6.84 -5.32 -9.22
C TYR A 72 8.31 -5.72 -9.45
N SER A 73 8.58 -6.79 -10.21
CA SER A 73 9.95 -7.05 -10.65
C SER A 73 10.28 -6.00 -11.71
N GLY A 74 10.97 -4.94 -11.28
CA GLY A 74 11.69 -4.09 -12.22
C GLY A 74 12.84 -4.88 -12.85
N ASP A 75 13.23 -4.49 -14.06
CA ASP A 75 14.60 -4.74 -14.54
C ASP A 75 15.62 -4.11 -13.58
#